data_AF-A0A970RI78-F1
#
_entry.id   AF-A0A970RI78-F1
#
_cell.length_a   1.000
_cell.length_b   1.000
_cell.length_c   1.000
_cell.angle_alpha   90.00
_cell.angle_beta   90.00
_cell.angle_gamma   90.00
#
_symmetry.space_group_name_H-M   'P 1'
#
loop_
_entity.id
_entity.type
_entity.pdbx_description
1 polymer ?
#
loop_
_entity_poly.entity_id
_entity_poly.type
_entity_poly.pdbx_seq_one_letter_code
_entity_poly.pdbx_strand_id
1 'polypeptide(L)'
;MKKKAVWAIFVFAGFLAGSGCAFAADIPSVVRGNAAFSADLFSRIAASEPDGNIFFSPHSISAALAMTYAGAGGRTAEQIASAMHFQGSGEDLHGSFAALAAVLEQKKGSCRLEIANALWGQESYPFLQDFIGLIDRHYGGGFRTVNFKERKEEARAAINEWAAANTSGKIRELLKPEILTELTRLVLTNAIYFRGNWA
;
A
#
# COMPACT_ATOMS: atom_id res chain seq x y z
N MET A 1 -26.84 35.29 35.34
CA MET A 1 -27.69 34.19 34.82
C MET A 1 -27.40 33.96 33.33
N LYS A 2 -26.85 32.77 33.02
CA LYS A 2 -26.76 32.02 31.74
C LYS A 2 -26.60 32.81 30.42
N LYS A 3 -25.37 32.86 29.90
CA LYS A 3 -25.09 33.05 28.45
C LYS A 3 -25.52 31.78 27.70
N LYS A 4 -26.49 31.88 26.79
CA LYS A 4 -26.91 30.76 25.92
C LYS A 4 -25.98 30.73 24.70
N ALA A 5 -25.22 29.66 24.54
CA ALA A 5 -24.50 29.38 23.30
C ALA A 5 -25.49 28.81 22.28
N VAL A 6 -25.58 29.45 21.11
CA VAL A 6 -26.31 28.94 19.96
C VAL A 6 -25.35 28.06 19.16
N TRP A 7 -25.66 26.78 19.04
CA TRP A 7 -24.99 25.86 18.12
C TRP A 7 -25.74 25.89 16.79
N ALA A 8 -25.10 26.36 15.73
CA ALA A 8 -25.61 26.22 14.37
C ALA A 8 -25.07 24.90 13.80
N ILE A 9 -25.97 23.94 13.56
CA ILE A 9 -25.70 22.75 12.76
C ILE A 9 -25.85 23.15 11.30
N PHE A 10 -24.76 23.17 10.53
CA PHE A 10 -24.84 23.25 9.08
C PHE A 10 -24.92 21.82 8.52
N VAL A 11 -26.11 21.42 8.08
CA VAL A 11 -26.29 20.27 7.19
C VAL A 11 -26.12 20.79 5.77
N PHE A 12 -24.99 20.47 5.13
CA PHE A 12 -24.84 20.68 3.69
C PHE A 12 -25.31 19.41 2.97
N ALA A 13 -26.55 19.43 2.48
CA ALA A 13 -27.05 18.47 1.51
C ALA A 13 -26.59 18.93 0.12
N GLY A 14 -25.39 18.54 -0.28
CA GLY A 14 -24.90 18.71 -1.65
C GLY A 14 -25.36 17.53 -2.51
N PHE A 15 -26.43 17.74 -3.27
CA PHE A 15 -26.83 16.84 -4.35
C PHE A 15 -25.87 17.06 -5.52
N LEU A 16 -25.01 16.08 -5.83
CA LEU A 16 -24.31 16.01 -7.11
C LEU A 16 -24.75 14.75 -7.83
N ALA A 17 -25.55 14.98 -8.87
CA ALA A 17 -25.79 13.99 -9.91
C ALA A 17 -24.50 13.77 -10.69
N GLY A 18 -23.99 12.54 -10.61
CA GLY A 18 -22.89 12.02 -11.41
C GLY A 18 -22.93 10.51 -11.30
N SER A 19 -23.54 9.86 -12.29
CA SER A 19 -23.70 8.41 -12.35
C SER A 19 -22.35 7.70 -12.50
N GLY A 20 -21.73 7.41 -11.36
CA GLY A 20 -20.84 6.28 -11.16
C GLY A 20 -21.19 5.75 -9.77
N CYS A 21 -21.64 4.50 -9.67
CA CYS A 21 -21.80 3.86 -8.37
C CYS A 21 -20.41 3.86 -7.72
N ALA A 22 -20.15 4.79 -6.79
CA ALA A 22 -18.98 4.69 -5.94
C ALA A 22 -19.27 3.52 -5.01
N PHE A 23 -18.74 2.35 -5.34
CA PHE A 23 -18.88 1.18 -4.49
C PHE A 23 -18.31 1.50 -3.11
N ALA A 24 -19.04 1.14 -2.07
CA ALA A 24 -18.60 1.37 -0.71
C ALA A 24 -17.40 0.45 -0.40
N ALA A 25 -16.38 0.99 0.26
CA ALA A 25 -15.24 0.22 0.74
C ALA A 25 -15.69 -0.90 1.71
N ASP A 26 -15.21 -2.13 1.47
CA ASP A 26 -15.41 -3.32 2.31
C ASP A 26 -14.11 -3.64 3.08
N ILE A 27 -13.84 -2.82 4.11
CA ILE A 27 -12.71 -3.04 5.02
C ILE A 27 -12.72 -4.45 5.63
N PRO A 28 -13.84 -4.99 6.16
CA PRO A 28 -13.86 -6.32 6.75
C PRO A 28 -13.36 -7.42 5.81
N SER A 29 -13.67 -7.32 4.52
CA SER A 29 -13.21 -8.32 3.56
C SER A 29 -11.71 -8.28 3.31
N VAL A 30 -11.13 -7.09 3.12
CA VAL A 30 -9.67 -6.92 3.02
C VAL A 30 -8.96 -7.41 4.28
N VAL A 31 -9.53 -7.17 5.47
CA VAL A 31 -8.97 -7.67 6.73
C VAL A 31 -8.98 -9.20 6.78
N ARG A 32 -10.08 -9.86 6.38
CA ARG A 32 -10.16 -11.33 6.31
C ARG A 32 -9.16 -11.90 5.31
N GLY A 33 -9.06 -11.33 4.12
CA GLY A 33 -8.11 -11.74 3.09
C GLY A 33 -6.66 -11.61 3.58
N ASN A 34 -6.31 -10.47 4.19
CA ASN A 34 -4.99 -10.25 4.77
C ASN A 34 -4.66 -11.23 5.90
N ALA A 35 -5.64 -11.59 6.74
CA ALA A 35 -5.44 -12.56 7.81
C ALA A 35 -5.21 -13.97 7.26
N ALA A 36 -5.97 -14.40 6.25
CA ALA A 36 -5.79 -15.68 5.59
C ALA A 36 -4.42 -15.76 4.89
N PHE A 37 -4.07 -14.74 4.09
CA PHE A 37 -2.76 -14.60 3.48
C PHE A 37 -1.62 -14.63 4.51
N SER A 38 -1.79 -13.93 5.64
CA SER A 38 -0.80 -13.92 6.72
C SER A 38 -0.55 -15.32 7.28
N ALA A 39 -1.61 -16.11 7.50
CA ALA A 39 -1.49 -17.47 8.01
C ALA A 39 -0.79 -18.39 7.01
N ASP A 40 -1.14 -18.28 5.72
CA ASP A 40 -0.52 -19.04 4.63
C ASP A 40 0.97 -18.71 4.50
N LEU A 41 1.32 -17.41 4.49
CA LEU A 41 2.70 -16.96 4.37
C LEU A 41 3.52 -17.35 5.60
N PHE A 42 2.99 -17.14 6.81
CA PHE A 42 3.66 -17.54 8.04
C PHE A 42 3.98 -19.03 8.04
N SER A 43 3.01 -19.88 7.68
CA SER A 43 3.19 -21.34 7.64
C SER A 43 4.30 -21.75 6.66
N ARG A 44 4.40 -21.07 5.51
CA ARG A 44 5.47 -21.31 4.53
C ARG A 44 6.85 -20.89 5.03
N ILE A 45 6.95 -19.70 5.64
CA ILE A 45 8.23 -19.21 6.20
C ILE A 45 8.68 -20.08 7.38
N ALA A 46 7.77 -20.43 8.28
CA ALA A 46 8.06 -21.28 9.43
C ALA A 46 8.54 -22.69 9.03
N ALA A 47 8.02 -23.22 7.92
CA ALA A 47 8.48 -24.49 7.39
C ALA A 47 9.89 -24.40 6.77
N SER A 48 10.29 -23.25 6.22
CA SER A 48 11.62 -23.04 5.64
C SER A 48 12.69 -22.59 6.64
N GLU A 49 12.28 -21.93 7.72
CA GLU A 49 13.16 -21.33 8.74
C GLU A 49 12.74 -21.81 10.14
N PRO A 50 12.97 -23.09 10.49
CA PRO A 50 12.39 -23.71 11.69
C PRO A 50 12.92 -23.11 13.01
N ASP A 51 14.13 -22.57 13.00
CA ASP A 51 14.82 -22.09 14.20
C ASP A 51 14.98 -20.55 14.23
N GLY A 52 14.37 -19.85 13.28
CA GLY A 52 14.53 -18.41 13.08
C GLY A 52 13.42 -17.55 13.71
N ASN A 53 13.74 -16.30 14.04
CA ASN A 53 12.71 -15.31 14.35
C ASN A 53 11.99 -14.89 13.06
N ILE A 54 10.66 -14.99 13.06
CA ILE A 54 9.82 -14.59 11.93
C ILE A 54 9.17 -13.26 12.25
N PHE A 55 9.43 -12.26 11.41
CA PHE A 55 8.81 -10.94 11.50
C PHE A 55 8.54 -10.39 10.11
N PHE A 56 7.27 -10.06 9.84
CA PHE A 56 6.86 -9.40 8.60
C PHE A 56 5.56 -8.62 8.82
N SER A 57 5.25 -7.71 7.90
CA SER A 57 3.95 -7.02 7.84
C SER A 57 3.11 -7.61 6.72
N PRO A 58 2.07 -8.41 7.02
CA PRO A 58 1.20 -8.99 5.98
C PRO A 58 0.47 -7.90 5.19
N HIS A 59 0.04 -6.84 5.87
CA HIS A 59 -0.63 -5.70 5.23
C HIS A 59 0.28 -5.01 4.21
N SER A 60 1.55 -4.80 4.54
CA SER A 60 2.54 -4.17 3.66
C SER A 60 2.72 -4.94 2.35
N ILE A 61 2.94 -6.27 2.46
CA ILE A 61 3.09 -7.16 1.32
C ILE A 61 1.81 -7.18 0.49
N SER A 62 0.66 -7.25 1.18
CA SER A 62 -0.64 -7.29 0.53
C SER A 62 -0.98 -6.01 -0.23
N ALA A 63 -0.68 -4.83 0.32
CA ALA A 63 -0.83 -3.56 -0.36
C ALA A 63 0.06 -3.47 -1.62
N ALA A 64 1.33 -3.90 -1.53
CA ALA A 64 2.23 -3.93 -2.69
C ALA A 64 1.73 -4.86 -3.81
N LEU A 65 1.18 -6.03 -3.46
CA LEU A 65 0.61 -6.96 -4.43
C LEU A 65 -0.78 -6.52 -4.92
N ALA A 66 -1.55 -5.76 -4.14
CA ALA A 66 -2.77 -5.10 -4.60
C ALA A 66 -2.47 -4.01 -5.65
N MET A 67 -1.40 -3.23 -5.46
CA MET A 67 -0.94 -2.28 -6.49
C MET A 67 -0.50 -3.02 -7.76
N THR A 68 0.22 -4.14 -7.63
CA THR A 68 0.59 -4.99 -8.78
C THR A 68 -0.64 -5.58 -9.48
N TYR A 69 -1.64 -6.01 -8.71
CA TYR A 69 -2.91 -6.55 -9.21
C TYR A 69 -3.67 -5.53 -10.08
N ALA A 70 -3.63 -4.24 -9.73
CA ALA A 70 -4.27 -3.17 -10.51
C ALA A 70 -3.76 -3.07 -11.96
N GLY A 71 -2.50 -3.45 -12.20
CA GLY A 71 -1.89 -3.48 -13.53
C GLY A 71 -1.88 -4.87 -14.19
N ALA A 72 -2.37 -5.90 -13.51
CA ALA A 72 -2.35 -7.28 -14.00
C ALA A 72 -3.60 -7.61 -14.83
N GLY A 73 -3.46 -8.52 -15.79
CA GLY A 73 -4.57 -9.03 -16.60
C GLY A 73 -4.57 -10.56 -16.71
N GLY A 74 -5.73 -11.13 -17.05
CA GLY A 74 -5.92 -12.56 -17.28
C GLY A 74 -5.39 -13.44 -16.14
N ARG A 75 -4.66 -14.49 -16.50
CA ARG A 75 -4.12 -15.48 -15.55
C ARG A 75 -3.23 -14.88 -14.46
N THR A 76 -2.49 -13.81 -14.75
CA THR A 76 -1.65 -13.14 -13.75
C THR A 76 -2.50 -12.50 -12.67
N ALA A 77 -3.58 -11.81 -13.05
CA ALA A 77 -4.52 -11.22 -12.10
C ALA A 77 -5.21 -12.30 -11.25
N GLU A 78 -5.64 -13.40 -11.87
CA GLU A 78 -6.26 -14.54 -11.17
C GLU A 78 -5.34 -15.16 -10.12
N GLN A 79 -4.06 -15.37 -10.46
CA GLN A 79 -3.08 -15.95 -9.54
C GLN A 79 -2.79 -15.02 -8.35
N ILE A 80 -2.63 -13.71 -8.59
CA ILE A 80 -2.45 -12.74 -7.52
C ILE A 80 -3.70 -12.71 -6.63
N ALA A 81 -4.89 -12.60 -7.20
CA ALA A 81 -6.13 -12.54 -6.43
C ALA A 81 -6.37 -13.78 -5.57
N SER A 82 -6.03 -14.96 -6.09
CA SER A 82 -6.12 -16.23 -5.36
C SER A 82 -5.10 -16.28 -4.21
N ALA A 83 -3.82 -16.02 -4.49
CA ALA A 83 -2.76 -16.10 -3.47
C ALA A 83 -2.94 -15.07 -2.34
N MET A 84 -3.49 -13.90 -2.66
CA MET A 84 -3.70 -12.81 -1.71
C MET A 84 -5.08 -12.84 -1.04
N HIS A 85 -5.92 -13.82 -1.35
CA HIS A 85 -7.30 -13.92 -0.88
C HIS A 85 -8.12 -12.64 -1.15
N PHE A 86 -7.94 -12.05 -2.34
CA PHE A 86 -8.74 -10.88 -2.77
C PHE A 86 -10.16 -11.26 -3.19
N GLN A 87 -10.40 -12.55 -3.47
CA GLN A 87 -11.70 -13.11 -3.82
C GLN A 87 -12.69 -12.89 -2.67
N GLY A 88 -13.59 -11.92 -2.84
CA GLY A 88 -14.56 -11.51 -1.82
C GLY A 88 -14.39 -10.07 -1.32
N SER A 89 -13.37 -9.33 -1.76
CA SER A 89 -13.09 -7.94 -1.32
C SER A 89 -14.07 -6.87 -1.83
N GLY A 90 -15.26 -7.29 -2.28
CA GLY A 90 -16.23 -6.43 -2.96
C GLY A 90 -15.78 -5.99 -4.35
N GLU A 91 -16.55 -5.09 -4.94
CA GLU A 91 -16.29 -4.55 -6.29
C GLU A 91 -15.16 -3.48 -6.29
N ASP A 92 -14.84 -2.89 -5.14
CA ASP A 92 -13.79 -1.87 -4.99
C ASP A 92 -12.69 -2.30 -3.98
N LEU A 93 -11.82 -3.22 -4.43
CA LEU A 93 -10.66 -3.68 -3.68
C LEU A 93 -9.75 -2.52 -3.25
N HIS A 94 -9.40 -1.62 -4.19
CA HIS A 94 -8.41 -0.58 -3.93
C HIS A 94 -8.95 0.53 -3.02
N GLY A 95 -10.22 0.90 -3.15
CA GLY A 95 -10.91 1.75 -2.17
C GLY A 95 -10.95 1.13 -0.78
N SER A 96 -11.16 -0.17 -0.70
CA SER A 96 -11.13 -0.91 0.58
C SER A 96 -9.74 -0.91 1.23
N PHE A 97 -8.66 -1.05 0.44
CA PHE A 97 -7.29 -0.88 0.93
C PHE A 97 -7.02 0.55 1.40
N ALA A 98 -7.46 1.55 0.64
CA ALA A 98 -7.30 2.97 1.01
C ALA A 98 -8.01 3.28 2.33
N ALA A 99 -9.24 2.78 2.49
CA ALA A 99 -10.04 2.97 3.69
C ALA A 99 -9.42 2.26 4.91
N LEU A 100 -8.88 1.04 4.72
CA LEU A 100 -8.15 0.33 5.78
C LEU A 100 -6.87 1.09 6.19
N ALA A 101 -6.09 1.59 5.23
CA ALA A 101 -4.89 2.39 5.51
C ALA A 101 -5.25 3.64 6.33
N ALA A 102 -6.31 4.36 5.94
CA ALA A 102 -6.79 5.53 6.68
C ALA A 102 -7.21 5.20 8.13
N VAL A 103 -7.77 4.02 8.40
CA VAL A 103 -8.09 3.56 9.77
C VAL A 103 -6.81 3.22 10.55
N LEU A 104 -5.83 2.60 9.89
CA LEU A 104 -4.56 2.19 10.49
C LEU A 104 -3.68 3.39 10.88
N GLU A 105 -3.66 4.44 10.06
CA GLU A 105 -2.84 5.64 10.30
C GLU A 105 -3.46 6.62 11.32
N GLN A 106 -4.68 6.38 11.77
CA GLN A 106 -5.29 7.18 12.85
C GLN A 106 -4.45 7.06 14.13
N LYS A 107 -3.88 8.18 14.56
CA LYS A 107 -3.17 8.27 15.84
C LYS A 107 -4.11 7.91 16.98
N LYS A 108 -3.75 6.88 17.75
CA LYS A 108 -4.45 6.47 18.97
C LYS A 108 -3.49 6.59 20.16
N GLY A 109 -3.63 7.68 20.92
CA GLY A 109 -2.75 7.97 22.04
C GLY A 109 -1.29 8.10 21.60
N SER A 110 -0.40 7.30 22.20
CA SER A 110 1.02 7.20 21.84
C SER A 110 1.33 6.20 20.73
N CYS A 111 0.31 5.58 20.12
CA CYS A 111 0.48 4.67 19.00
C CYS A 111 0.52 5.45 17.68
N ARG A 112 1.62 5.28 16.94
CA ARG A 112 1.87 5.85 15.61
C ARG A 112 2.12 4.69 14.65
N LEU A 113 1.32 4.62 13.60
CA LEU A 113 1.53 3.74 12.46
C LEU A 113 1.54 4.63 11.20
N GLU A 114 2.55 4.47 10.36
CA GLU A 114 2.70 5.21 9.11
C GLU A 114 2.85 4.21 7.97
N ILE A 115 2.12 4.46 6.89
CA ILE A 115 2.14 3.63 5.69
C ILE A 115 2.55 4.53 4.52
N ALA A 116 3.54 4.10 3.75
CA ALA A 116 3.96 4.82 2.57
C ALA A 116 4.07 3.86 1.40
N ASN A 117 3.57 4.28 0.24
CA ASN A 117 3.71 3.57 -1.02
C ASN A 117 4.53 4.42 -1.99
N ALA A 118 5.18 3.81 -2.98
CA ALA A 118 5.71 4.52 -4.13
C ALA A 118 5.86 3.61 -5.34
N LEU A 119 5.66 4.19 -6.52
CA LEU A 119 5.96 3.57 -7.80
C LEU A 119 7.15 4.25 -8.44
N TRP A 120 8.12 3.44 -8.87
CA TRP A 120 9.35 3.88 -9.49
C TRP A 120 9.41 3.30 -10.90
N GLY A 121 9.06 4.11 -11.88
CA GLY A 121 9.02 3.72 -13.29
C GLY A 121 10.29 4.13 -14.04
N GLN A 122 10.71 3.30 -15.00
CA GLN A 122 11.72 3.68 -15.98
C GLN A 122 11.22 4.87 -16.81
N GLU A 123 11.99 5.96 -16.82
CA GLU A 123 11.62 7.22 -17.50
C GLU A 123 11.24 7.06 -18.98
N SER A 124 11.84 6.08 -19.67
CA SER A 124 11.61 5.82 -21.10
C SER A 124 10.46 4.84 -21.37
N TYR A 125 9.73 4.37 -20.36
CA TYR A 125 8.70 3.34 -20.50
C TYR A 125 7.30 3.96 -20.46
N PRO A 126 6.42 3.67 -21.44
CA PRO A 126 5.11 4.30 -21.54
C PRO A 126 4.08 3.64 -20.62
N PHE A 127 4.05 4.05 -19.35
CA PHE A 127 3.04 3.58 -18.40
C PHE A 127 1.66 4.15 -18.69
N LEU A 128 0.63 3.32 -18.51
CA LEU A 128 -0.77 3.73 -18.63
C LEU A 128 -1.11 4.76 -17.55
N GLN A 129 -1.68 5.89 -17.97
CA GLN A 129 -2.06 6.97 -17.05
C GLN A 129 -3.18 6.54 -16.09
N ASP A 130 -4.11 5.70 -16.55
CA ASP A 130 -5.18 5.17 -15.70
C ASP A 130 -4.63 4.32 -14.56
N PHE A 131 -3.60 3.52 -14.83
CA PHE A 131 -2.91 2.75 -13.80
C PHE A 131 -2.24 3.68 -12.77
N ILE A 132 -1.48 4.67 -13.23
CA ILE A 132 -0.83 5.66 -12.35
C ILE A 132 -1.88 6.39 -11.50
N GLY A 133 -2.97 6.84 -12.12
CA GLY A 133 -4.05 7.58 -11.44
C GLY A 133 -4.80 6.75 -10.41
N LEU A 134 -5.01 5.45 -10.67
CA LEU A 134 -5.59 4.53 -9.70
C LEU A 134 -4.69 4.39 -8.48
N ILE A 135 -3.39 4.19 -8.69
CA ILE A 135 -2.46 4.02 -7.58
C ILE A 135 -2.33 5.30 -6.74
N ASP A 136 -2.23 6.45 -7.40
CA ASP A 136 -2.17 7.74 -6.71
C ASP A 136 -3.42 7.99 -5.86
N ARG A 137 -4.61 7.73 -6.42
CA ARG A 137 -5.90 7.90 -5.72
C ARG A 137 -6.04 7.03 -4.48
N HIS A 138 -5.64 5.76 -4.54
CA HIS A 138 -5.94 4.78 -3.49
C HIS A 138 -4.79 4.50 -2.53
N TYR A 139 -3.54 4.73 -2.95
CA TYR A 139 -2.36 4.37 -2.17
C TYR A 139 -1.48 5.57 -1.81
N GLY A 140 -1.77 6.75 -2.37
CA GLY A 140 -1.02 7.99 -2.12
C GLY A 140 0.45 7.91 -2.50
N GLY A 141 0.83 6.93 -3.33
CA GLY A 141 2.22 6.52 -3.46
C GLY A 141 3.08 7.46 -4.30
N GLY A 142 2.45 8.26 -5.16
CA GLY A 142 3.15 9.03 -6.16
C GLY A 142 3.87 8.14 -7.19
N PHE A 143 3.85 8.57 -8.44
CA PHE A 143 4.63 7.97 -9.51
C PHE A 143 5.91 8.78 -9.72
N ARG A 144 7.06 8.12 -9.59
CA ARG A 144 8.39 8.71 -9.76
C ARG A 144 9.08 8.06 -10.94
N THR A 145 9.72 8.86 -11.77
CA THR A 145 10.54 8.38 -12.87
C THR A 145 12.00 8.29 -12.46
N VAL A 146 12.64 7.18 -12.78
CA VAL A 146 14.07 6.92 -12.57
C VAL A 146 14.68 6.27 -13.82
N ASN A 147 16.01 6.24 -13.90
CA ASN A 147 16.71 5.59 -15.00
C ASN A 147 17.40 4.30 -14.54
N PHE A 148 16.66 3.19 -14.57
CA PHE A 148 17.19 1.85 -14.32
C PHE A 148 18.12 1.34 -15.44
N LYS A 149 17.96 1.82 -16.68
CA LYS A 149 18.76 1.36 -17.83
C LYS A 149 20.23 1.77 -17.73
N GLU A 150 20.48 3.04 -17.42
CA GLU A 150 21.83 3.62 -17.48
C GLU A 150 22.33 4.05 -16.09
N ARG A 151 21.41 4.30 -15.14
CA ARG A 151 21.73 4.86 -13.81
C ARG A 151 21.11 4.05 -12.67
N LYS A 152 21.18 2.71 -12.77
CA LYS A 152 20.55 1.78 -11.81
C LYS A 152 20.97 2.00 -10.36
N GLU A 153 22.22 2.37 -10.09
CA GLU A 153 22.68 2.65 -8.72
C GLU A 153 22.13 3.96 -8.17
N GLU A 154 21.98 5.00 -9.00
CA GLU A 154 21.30 6.24 -8.60
C GLU A 154 19.81 5.96 -8.30
N ALA A 155 19.16 5.15 -9.14
CA ALA A 155 17.78 4.72 -8.91
C ALA A 155 17.64 3.91 -7.60
N ARG A 156 18.57 2.97 -7.34
CA ARG A 156 18.61 2.18 -6.10
C ARG A 156 18.78 3.09 -4.88
N ALA A 157 19.70 4.06 -4.95
CA ALA A 157 19.95 5.00 -3.87
C ALA A 157 18.71 5.85 -3.57
N ALA A 158 18.04 6.37 -4.60
CA ALA A 158 16.80 7.14 -4.44
C ALA A 158 15.68 6.33 -3.78
N ILE A 159 15.51 5.05 -4.15
CA ILE A 159 14.53 4.16 -3.54
C ILE A 159 14.85 3.89 -2.06
N ASN A 160 16.13 3.62 -1.74
CA ASN A 160 16.57 3.39 -0.37
C ASN A 160 16.46 4.64 0.51
N GLU A 161 16.77 5.82 -0.02
CA GLU A 161 16.59 7.09 0.68
C GLU A 161 15.12 7.36 0.99
N TRP A 162 14.23 7.13 0.02
CA TRP A 162 12.78 7.21 0.24
C TRP A 162 12.31 6.23 1.31
N ALA A 163 12.78 4.98 1.28
CA ALA A 163 12.41 3.98 2.28
C ALA A 163 12.89 4.40 3.69
N ALA A 164 14.11 4.94 3.79
CA ALA A 164 14.65 5.44 5.05
C ALA A 164 13.82 6.63 5.58
N ALA A 165 13.48 7.59 4.73
CA ALA A 165 12.68 8.75 5.12
C ALA A 165 11.29 8.34 5.65
N ASN A 166 10.62 7.39 4.98
CA ASN A 166 9.28 6.92 5.34
C ASN A 166 9.25 5.90 6.49
N THR A 167 10.41 5.50 7.01
CA THR A 167 10.51 4.54 8.12
C THR A 167 11.27 5.10 9.33
N SER A 168 11.39 6.43 9.44
CA SER A 168 12.18 7.09 10.49
C SER A 168 13.62 6.54 10.55
N GLY A 169 14.20 6.23 9.39
CA GLY A 169 15.56 5.71 9.22
C GLY A 169 15.77 4.26 9.66
N LYS A 170 14.70 3.49 9.87
CA LYS A 170 14.77 2.08 10.30
C LYS A 170 15.04 1.11 9.15
N ILE A 171 14.49 1.37 7.96
CA ILE A 171 14.77 0.60 6.75
C ILE A 171 15.69 1.44 5.86
N ARG A 172 17.00 1.22 5.95
CA ARG A 172 18.01 1.99 5.19
C ARG A 172 18.41 1.35 3.87
N GLU A 173 18.35 0.02 3.81
CA GLU A 173 18.72 -0.75 2.64
C GLU A 173 17.57 -1.70 2.30
N LEU A 174 16.53 -1.13 1.68
CA LEU A 174 15.39 -1.89 1.18
C LEU A 174 15.82 -2.73 -0.03
N LEU A 175 16.56 -2.10 -0.95
CA LEU A 175 17.13 -2.71 -2.14
C LEU A 175 18.63 -2.92 -1.95
N LYS A 176 19.02 -4.19 -1.85
CA LYS A 176 20.42 -4.63 -1.83
C LYS A 176 21.11 -4.30 -3.16
N PRO A 177 22.45 -4.21 -3.19
CA PRO A 177 23.20 -4.11 -4.44
C PRO A 177 22.79 -5.18 -5.45
N GLU A 178 22.90 -4.87 -6.73
CA GLU A 178 22.67 -5.80 -7.86
C GLU A 178 21.23 -6.32 -8.05
N ILE A 179 20.28 -5.96 -7.18
CA ILE A 179 18.87 -6.36 -7.34
C ILE A 179 18.19 -5.68 -8.54
N LEU A 180 18.68 -4.49 -8.92
CA LEU A 180 18.19 -3.75 -10.08
C LEU A 180 19.05 -4.05 -11.31
N THR A 181 18.40 -4.21 -12.45
CA THR A 181 19.07 -4.46 -13.72
C THR A 181 18.61 -3.42 -14.75
N GLU A 182 19.32 -3.37 -15.88
CA GLU A 182 18.98 -2.49 -17.00
C GLU A 182 17.64 -2.88 -17.66
N LEU A 183 17.15 -4.10 -17.37
CA LEU A 183 15.84 -4.59 -17.78
C LEU A 183 14.72 -4.18 -16.84
N THR A 184 15.02 -3.68 -15.64
CA THR A 184 14.01 -3.22 -14.70
C THR A 184 13.18 -2.09 -15.33
N ARG A 185 11.86 -2.20 -15.22
CA ARG A 185 10.92 -1.18 -15.71
C ARG A 185 10.13 -0.53 -14.59
N LEU A 186 9.70 -1.29 -13.61
CA LEU A 186 8.88 -0.80 -12.52
C LEU A 186 9.33 -1.45 -11.21
N VAL A 187 9.44 -0.65 -10.16
CA VAL A 187 9.57 -1.12 -8.78
C VAL A 187 8.41 -0.53 -7.99
N LEU A 188 7.67 -1.37 -7.27
CA LEU A 188 6.66 -0.95 -6.31
C LEU A 188 7.22 -1.12 -4.92
N THR A 189 7.14 -0.08 -4.10
CA THR A 189 7.61 -0.12 -2.72
C THR A 189 6.46 0.19 -1.77
N ASN A 190 6.29 -0.64 -0.75
CA ASN A 190 5.48 -0.33 0.42
C ASN A 190 6.42 -0.29 1.64
N ALA A 191 6.24 0.71 2.50
CA ALA A 191 6.93 0.85 3.76
C ALA A 191 5.91 1.07 4.87
N ILE A 192 6.14 0.42 6.01
CA ILE A 192 5.31 0.57 7.20
C ILE A 192 6.20 0.82 8.42
N TYR A 193 5.83 1.81 9.24
CA TYR A 193 6.53 2.15 10.47
C TYR A 193 5.56 2.15 11.64
N PHE A 194 5.84 1.31 12.63
CA PHE A 194 5.04 1.21 13.85
C PHE A 194 5.86 1.65 15.08
N ARG A 195 5.26 2.49 15.92
CA ARG A 195 5.76 2.84 17.25
C ARG A 195 4.59 2.98 18.21
N GLY A 196 4.53 2.12 19.22
CA GLY A 196 3.59 2.23 20.33
C GLY A 196 4.32 2.22 21.67
N ASN A 197 3.76 2.91 22.66
CA ASN A 197 4.13 2.68 24.06
C ASN A 197 3.18 1.62 24.62
N TRP A 198 3.68 0.84 25.59
CA TRP A 198 2.84 -0.08 26.36
C TRP A 198 1.74 0.68 27.12
N ALA A 199 0.62 -0.01 27.35
CA ALA A 199 -0.53 0.52 28.08
C ALA A 199 -0.29 0.56 29.60
#